data_AF-A0A961MTT6-F1
#
_entry.id   AF-A0A961MTT6-F1
#
_cell.length_a   1.000
_cell.length_b   1.000
_cell.length_c   1.000
_cell.angle_alpha   90.00
_cell.angle_beta   90.00
_cell.angle_gamma   90.00
#
_symmetry.space_group_name_H-M   'P 1'
#
loop_
_entity.id
_entity.type
_entity.pdbx_description
1 polymer ?
#
loop_
_entity_poly.entity_id
_entity_poly.type
_entity_poly.pdbx_seq_one_letter_code
_entity_poly.pdbx_strand_id
1 'polypeptide(L)'
;MKLIDLSVALEMGIASDPPIMEPKITYLNHRQTQGQMTGFFPGMTADDLPDGDGWAVEMMEISTHNGTHLDAPYHHHSTMDRALVPGGRPAITIDEVPL
;
A
#
# COMPACT_ATOMS: atom_id res chain seq x y z
N MET A 1 -1.86 28.89 8.84
CA MET A 1 -1.02 27.92 8.10
C MET A 1 -1.89 27.23 7.08
N LYS A 2 -1.41 27.02 5.85
CA LYS A 2 -2.15 26.28 4.81
C LYS A 2 -1.44 24.94 4.61
N LEU A 3 -2.19 23.85 4.60
CA LEU A 3 -1.70 22.52 4.23
C LEU A 3 -1.98 22.30 2.74
N ILE A 4 -0.99 21.79 2.00
CA ILE A 4 -1.09 21.48 0.58
C ILE A 4 -0.69 20.02 0.41
N ASP A 5 -1.54 19.24 -0.24
CA ASP A 5 -1.28 17.84 -0.58
C ASP A 5 -0.45 17.76 -1.86
N LEU A 6 0.64 16.98 -1.83
CA LEU A 6 1.54 16.74 -2.96
C LEU A 6 1.47 15.28 -3.44
N SER A 7 0.57 14.48 -2.88
CA SER A 7 0.38 13.09 -3.25
C SER A 7 -0.53 12.92 -4.47
N VAL A 8 -0.33 11.82 -5.21
CA VAL A 8 -1.28 11.32 -6.19
C VAL A 8 -2.05 10.14 -5.60
N ALA A 9 -3.31 9.99 -6.00
CA ALA A 9 -4.11 8.83 -5.62
C ALA A 9 -3.52 7.56 -6.26
N LEU A 10 -3.56 6.45 -5.52
CA LEU A 10 -3.27 5.14 -6.08
C LEU A 10 -4.48 4.67 -6.88
N GLU A 11 -4.28 4.46 -8.18
CA GLU A 11 -5.35 4.11 -9.12
C GLU A 11 -4.87 3.02 -10.10
N MET A 12 -5.79 2.15 -10.51
CA MET A 12 -5.51 1.18 -11.58
C MET A 12 -5.61 1.84 -12.96
N GLY A 13 -4.79 1.37 -13.91
CA GLY A 13 -4.91 1.73 -15.32
C GLY A 13 -4.37 3.11 -15.69
N ILE A 14 -3.65 3.76 -14.78
CA ILE A 14 -2.83 4.94 -15.09
C ILE A 14 -1.41 4.47 -15.36
N ALA A 15 -0.85 4.85 -16.50
CA ALA A 15 0.53 4.57 -16.87
C ALA A 15 1.53 5.48 -16.11
N SER A 16 1.48 5.48 -14.78
CA SER A 16 2.57 6.02 -13.95
C SER A 16 3.74 5.05 -13.91
N ASP A 17 3.46 3.75 -14.03
CA ASP A 17 4.41 2.65 -13.92
C ASP A 17 4.40 1.78 -15.20
N PRO A 18 5.48 1.06 -15.52
CA PRO A 18 5.48 0.09 -16.62
C PRO A 18 4.40 -0.99 -16.43
N PRO A 19 3.84 -1.60 -17.48
CA PRO A 19 2.72 -2.55 -17.36
C PRO A 19 2.94 -3.75 -16.42
N ILE A 20 4.19 -4.17 -16.21
CA ILE A 20 4.56 -5.25 -15.27
C ILE A 20 4.54 -4.80 -13.79
N MET A 21 4.57 -3.49 -13.54
CA MET A 21 4.68 -2.89 -12.21
C MET A 21 3.44 -2.07 -11.81
N GLU A 22 2.36 -2.12 -12.60
CA GLU A 22 1.12 -1.41 -12.27
C GLU A 22 0.52 -1.92 -10.95
N PRO A 23 -0.02 -1.04 -10.10
CA PRO A 23 -0.72 -1.45 -8.88
C PRO A 23 -1.98 -2.23 -9.25
N LYS A 24 -2.26 -3.31 -8.51
CA LYS A 24 -3.51 -4.06 -8.66
C LYS A 24 -4.41 -3.79 -7.46
N ILE A 25 -5.64 -3.37 -7.73
CA ILE A 25 -6.63 -3.05 -6.71
C ILE A 25 -7.90 -3.84 -6.98
N THR A 26 -8.24 -4.74 -6.07
CA THR A 26 -9.51 -5.46 -6.10
C THR A 26 -10.50 -4.77 -5.17
N TYR A 27 -11.53 -4.16 -5.74
CA TYR A 27 -12.61 -3.51 -5.00
C TYR A 27 -13.68 -4.53 -4.63
N LEU A 28 -14.05 -4.57 -3.35
CA LEU A 28 -15.11 -5.41 -2.82
C LEU A 28 -16.19 -4.52 -2.22
N ASN A 29 -17.41 -4.61 -2.75
CA ASN A 29 -18.55 -3.88 -2.23
C ASN A 29 -19.20 -4.59 -1.03
N HIS A 30 -20.13 -3.89 -0.38
CA HIS A 30 -20.84 -4.36 0.81
C HIS A 30 -21.51 -5.74 0.66
N ARG A 31 -22.07 -6.05 -0.51
CA ARG A 31 -22.73 -7.34 -0.75
C ARG A 31 -21.74 -8.47 -0.95
N GLN A 32 -20.57 -8.19 -1.54
CA GLN A 32 -19.52 -9.18 -1.78
C GLN A 32 -18.83 -9.62 -0.48
N THR A 33 -18.81 -8.79 0.55
CA THR A 33 -18.10 -9.04 1.81
C THR A 33 -19.01 -9.45 2.97
N GLN A 34 -20.33 -9.39 2.78
CA GLN A 34 -21.31 -9.78 3.79
C GLN A 34 -21.01 -11.16 4.39
N GLY A 35 -20.73 -12.16 3.54
CA GLY A 35 -20.41 -13.52 3.99
C GLY A 35 -19.08 -13.64 4.73
N GLN A 36 -18.11 -12.77 4.44
CA GLN A 36 -16.86 -12.71 5.21
C GLN A 36 -17.14 -12.17 6.61
N MET A 37 -17.93 -11.09 6.71
CA MET A 37 -18.31 -10.49 7.98
C MET A 37 -19.09 -11.46 8.86
N THR A 38 -20.15 -12.09 8.33
CA THR A 38 -20.92 -13.09 9.09
C THR A 38 -20.08 -14.30 9.47
N GLY A 39 -19.10 -14.68 8.62
CA GLY A 39 -18.16 -15.76 8.91
C GLY A 39 -17.28 -15.55 10.14
N PHE A 40 -17.06 -14.31 10.60
CA PHE A 40 -16.31 -14.04 11.83
C PHE A 40 -17.11 -14.31 13.11
N PHE A 41 -18.44 -14.37 13.03
CA PHE A 41 -19.32 -14.42 14.20
C PHE A 41 -20.26 -15.62 14.13
N PRO A 42 -19.98 -16.72 14.86
CA PRO A 42 -20.81 -17.92 14.82
C PRO A 42 -22.28 -17.65 15.14
N GLY A 43 -23.16 -18.06 14.22
CA GLY A 43 -24.62 -17.88 14.35
C GLY A 43 -25.15 -16.54 13.85
N MET A 44 -24.29 -15.59 13.48
CA MET A 44 -24.72 -14.35 12.84
C MET A 44 -25.17 -14.59 11.40
N THR A 45 -26.24 -13.91 11.02
CA THR A 45 -26.79 -13.96 9.67
C THR A 45 -26.68 -12.61 8.98
N ALA A 46 -26.99 -12.62 7.68
CA ALA A 46 -27.18 -11.44 6.86
C ALA A 46 -28.12 -10.40 7.50
N ASP A 47 -29.23 -10.86 8.07
CA ASP A 47 -30.32 -10.01 8.55
C ASP A 47 -30.00 -9.31 9.87
N ASP A 48 -28.96 -9.78 10.57
CA ASP A 48 -28.44 -9.14 11.78
C ASP A 48 -27.57 -7.91 11.45
N LEU A 49 -27.18 -7.74 10.18
CA LEU A 49 -26.42 -6.58 9.71
C LEU A 49 -27.35 -5.45 9.27
N PRO A 50 -27.00 -4.18 9.54
CA PRO A 50 -27.71 -3.03 8.96
C PRO A 50 -27.78 -3.17 7.44
N ASP A 51 -29.01 -3.19 6.90
CA ASP A 51 -29.31 -3.38 5.47
C ASP A 51 -28.72 -4.65 4.84
N GLY A 52 -28.23 -5.60 5.65
CA GLY A 52 -27.52 -6.77 5.18
C GLY A 52 -26.14 -6.49 4.58
N ASP A 53 -25.48 -5.40 4.96
CA ASP A 53 -24.25 -4.94 4.32
C ASP A 53 -22.98 -5.32 5.10
N GLY A 54 -21.98 -5.83 4.38
CA GLY A 54 -20.61 -6.05 4.88
C GLY A 54 -19.73 -4.80 4.71
N TRP A 55 -18.41 -4.95 4.87
CA TRP A 55 -17.47 -3.83 4.65
C TRP A 55 -17.26 -3.57 3.16
N ALA A 56 -17.20 -2.30 2.74
CA ALA A 56 -16.57 -1.96 1.47
C ALA A 56 -15.07 -1.86 1.72
N VAL A 57 -14.28 -2.69 1.02
CA VAL A 57 -12.82 -2.75 1.19
C VAL A 57 -12.13 -2.97 -0.14
N GLU A 58 -10.87 -2.59 -0.18
CA GLU A 58 -9.96 -2.84 -1.27
C GLU A 58 -8.84 -3.79 -0.85
N MET A 59 -8.53 -4.76 -1.70
CA MET A 59 -7.32 -5.56 -1.59
C MET A 59 -6.29 -5.04 -2.60
N MET A 60 -5.12 -4.66 -2.11
CA MET A 60 -4.07 -4.04 -2.92
C MET A 60 -2.84 -4.94 -3.02
N GLU A 61 -2.35 -5.17 -4.23
CA GLU A 61 -1.03 -5.74 -4.52
C GLU A 61 -0.19 -4.65 -5.19
N ILE A 62 0.83 -4.17 -4.49
CA ILE A 62 1.64 -3.02 -4.89
C ILE A 62 3.13 -3.25 -4.61
N SER A 63 3.97 -2.50 -5.32
CA SER A 63 5.39 -2.31 -5.05
C SER A 63 5.61 -1.10 -4.14
N THR A 64 6.76 -1.05 -3.46
CA THR A 64 7.20 0.14 -2.70
C THR A 64 7.46 1.37 -3.58
N HIS A 65 7.41 1.22 -4.91
CA HIS A 65 7.67 2.26 -5.89
C HIS A 65 6.41 2.71 -6.66
N ASN A 66 5.20 2.31 -6.25
CA ASN A 66 3.97 2.77 -6.91
C ASN A 66 3.49 4.13 -6.36
N GLY A 67 3.01 5.00 -7.25
CA GLY A 67 2.43 6.30 -6.89
C GLY A 67 3.45 7.29 -6.29
N THR A 68 2.99 8.20 -5.42
CA THR A 68 3.90 9.07 -4.66
C THR A 68 4.61 8.23 -3.59
N HIS A 69 5.92 8.04 -3.75
CA HIS A 69 6.73 7.18 -2.88
C HIS A 69 8.07 7.85 -2.50
N LEU A 70 8.84 7.17 -1.64
CA LEU A 70 10.19 7.57 -1.24
C LEU A 70 11.17 6.41 -1.42
N ASP A 71 12.26 6.67 -2.14
CA ASP A 71 13.35 5.71 -2.31
C ASP A 71 14.36 5.82 -1.17
N ALA A 72 14.53 4.75 -0.41
CA ALA A 72 15.61 4.63 0.58
C ALA A 72 16.95 4.38 -0.14
N PRO A 73 18.11 4.70 0.48
CA PRO A 73 19.44 4.44 -0.10
C PRO A 73 19.62 3.01 -0.63
N TYR A 74 19.03 2.02 0.04
CA TYR A 74 19.07 0.62 -0.37
C TYR A 74 18.49 0.37 -1.77
N HIS A 75 17.54 1.20 -2.26
CA HIS A 75 17.02 1.11 -3.62
C HIS A 75 18.13 1.25 -4.68
N HIS A 76 19.13 2.11 -4.41
CA HIS A 76 20.17 2.42 -5.38
C HIS A 76 21.35 1.46 -5.34
N HIS A 77 21.72 0.97 -4.15
CA HIS A 77 22.85 0.06 -3.98
C HIS A 77 22.85 -0.62 -2.59
N SER A 78 23.49 -1.78 -2.46
CA SER A 78 23.60 -2.52 -1.17
C SER A 78 24.47 -1.83 -0.11
N THR A 79 25.25 -0.82 -0.51
CA THR A 79 26.15 -0.03 0.36
C THR A 79 26.06 1.44 0.00
N MET A 80 26.26 2.32 0.99
CA MET A 80 26.25 3.77 0.87
C MET A 80 27.51 4.42 1.47
N ASP A 81 27.63 5.74 1.33
CA ASP A 81 28.67 6.59 1.96
C ASP A 81 30.13 6.22 1.68
N ARG A 82 30.44 5.65 0.51
CA ARG A 82 31.82 5.31 0.13
C ARG A 82 32.78 6.50 0.09
N ALA A 83 32.25 7.71 -0.08
CA ALA A 83 33.03 8.94 -0.02
C ALA A 83 33.45 9.32 1.42
N LEU A 84 32.74 8.80 2.43
CA LEU A 84 32.94 9.13 3.85
C LEU A 84 33.56 7.97 4.64
N VAL A 85 33.26 6.73 4.24
CA VAL A 85 33.70 5.50 4.90
C VAL A 85 34.46 4.64 3.89
N PRO A 86 35.76 4.34 4.11
CA PRO A 86 36.49 3.41 3.25
C PRO A 86 35.79 2.05 3.18
N GLY A 87 35.47 1.59 1.96
CA GLY A 87 34.69 0.37 1.73
C GLY A 87 33.16 0.57 1.78
N GLY A 88 32.67 1.73 2.22
CA GLY A 88 31.26 2.02 2.43
C GLY A 88 30.67 1.35 3.67
N ARG A 89 29.39 1.63 3.94
CA ARG A 89 28.59 0.93 4.95
C ARG A 89 27.32 0.35 4.31
N PRO A 90 26.63 -0.62 4.92
CA PRO A 90 25.34 -1.10 4.41
C PRO A 90 24.39 0.07 4.14
N ALA A 91 23.70 0.03 3.01
CA ALA A 91 22.70 1.05 2.69
C ALA A 91 21.44 0.81 3.54
N ILE A 92 20.92 1.89 4.12
CA ILE A 92 19.78 1.79 5.04
C ILE A 92 18.47 1.54 4.30
N THR A 93 17.60 0.74 4.90
CA THR A 93 16.20 0.57 4.48
C THR A 93 15.33 1.68 5.05
N ILE A 94 14.09 1.81 4.56
CA ILE A 94 13.21 2.92 4.91
C ILE A 94 12.91 3.00 6.42
N ASP A 95 12.84 1.86 7.09
CA ASP A 95 12.60 1.73 8.54
C ASP A 95 13.80 2.14 9.40
N GLU A 96 14.98 2.31 8.79
CA GLU A 96 16.21 2.78 9.45
C GLU A 96 16.47 4.28 9.22
N VAL A 97 15.64 4.96 8.40
CA VAL A 97 15.76 6.40 8.16
C VAL A 97 15.33 7.19 9.41
N PRO A 98 16.15 8.11 9.93
CA PRO A 98 15.76 8.94 11.08
C PRO A 98 14.55 9.84 10.79
N LEU A 99 13.65 9.96 11.78
CA LEU A 99 12.50 10.87 11.75
C LEU A 99 12.87 12.31 12.06
#